data_AF-A0A3E2HTP1-F1
#
_entry.id   AF-A0A3E2HTP1-F1
#
_cell.length_a   1.000
_cell.length_b   1.000
_cell.length_c   1.000
_cell.angle_alpha   90.00
_cell.angle_beta   90.00
_cell.angle_gamma   90.00
#
_symmetry.space_group_name_H-M   'P 1'
#
loop_
_entity.id
_entity.type
_entity.pdbx_description
1 polymer ?
#
loop_
_entity_poly.entity_id
_entity_poly.type
_entity_poly.pdbx_seq_one_letter_code
_entity_poly.pdbx_strand_id
1 'polypeptide(L)'
;MGRHCDETVPECYQCISSGKKCPGPLQGTLFVDMSEPVRLRVADTKTGKGGRRNKPQPILYATNGPAANASATMELVAKEAKSIDNLRLPTVYQPEKSGIFQQLYLAHFISSHDTEYQPWVSKLPHILSLSASLDRPEVYAIRATTMAFYGRLTADELLQIEASKWYSEGLKAQRQSLPLTVNNHGDESYTQGAFIIALTRDVPSVFASERWCTVPFLLHPKTPYDRLVDLLLQLPGYLPIRNAMRSLQKDDPVKSDALARCLTNSVQHLLSQLDDLWQEQMPQIDPDYDVRFKALSSHVLNPHTSNQPLPYTTPFQNSTNAYFASMYDAGNIIALGCLAAASPTPQIYKDKMIVHGASILNSAGYHQSQGCYNGGSFSMIFPVKLVCLLSPSEALRAMAQKSLLIWGSGRGLLDIVEIGEPSFLDRSHG
;
A
#
# COMPACT_ATOMS: atom_id res chain seq x y z
N MET A 1 -27.44 48.82 -2.16
CA MET A 1 -26.39 48.74 -1.12
C MET A 1 -26.79 47.65 -0.15
N GLY A 2 -26.15 46.49 -0.22
CA GLY A 2 -26.37 45.39 0.73
C GLY A 2 -25.87 45.82 2.11
N ARG A 3 -26.71 45.70 3.14
CA ARG A 3 -26.31 46.01 4.51
C ARG A 3 -25.56 44.79 5.04
N HIS A 4 -24.24 44.91 5.16
CA HIS A 4 -23.40 43.88 5.76
C HIS A 4 -23.47 43.98 7.28
N CYS A 5 -23.58 42.84 7.96
CA CYS A 5 -23.52 42.75 9.41
C CYS A 5 -22.16 43.25 9.91
N ASP A 6 -22.14 44.03 10.99
CA ASP A 6 -20.90 44.56 11.59
C ASP A 6 -20.27 43.60 12.63
N GLU A 7 -20.86 42.41 12.80
CA GLU A 7 -20.31 41.30 13.62
C GLU A 7 -20.01 41.62 15.09
N THR A 8 -20.56 42.72 15.61
CA THR A 8 -20.41 43.11 17.02
C THR A 8 -21.21 42.17 17.94
N VAL A 9 -20.58 41.72 19.04
CA VAL A 9 -21.15 40.81 20.05
C VAL A 9 -21.54 41.64 21.27
N PRO A 10 -22.73 41.44 21.88
CA PRO A 10 -23.70 40.35 21.67
C PRO A 10 -24.72 40.57 20.53
N GLU A 11 -24.91 41.81 20.06
CA GLU A 11 -25.89 42.12 19.02
C GLU A 11 -25.31 43.13 18.02
N CYS A 12 -25.54 42.90 16.72
CA CYS A 12 -25.02 43.78 15.68
C CYS A 12 -25.79 45.11 15.63
N TYR A 13 -25.11 46.20 15.28
CA TYR A 13 -25.69 47.55 15.30
C TYR A 13 -26.90 47.67 14.35
N GLN A 14 -26.91 46.90 13.27
CA GLN A 14 -28.02 46.90 12.32
C GLN A 14 -29.29 46.24 12.86
N CYS A 15 -29.17 45.17 13.66
CA CYS A 15 -30.31 44.54 14.32
C CYS A 15 -30.89 45.48 15.39
N ILE A 16 -30.03 46.11 16.19
CA ILE A 16 -30.41 47.08 17.22
C ILE A 16 -31.14 48.27 16.58
N SER A 17 -30.56 48.90 15.57
CA SER A 17 -31.17 50.06 14.89
C SER A 17 -32.44 49.72 14.14
N SER A 18 -32.64 48.45 13.76
CA SER A 18 -33.87 47.97 13.12
C SER A 18 -34.92 47.46 14.12
N GLY A 19 -34.66 47.54 15.43
CA GLY A 19 -35.57 47.05 16.47
C GLY A 19 -35.80 45.53 16.45
N LYS A 20 -34.86 44.77 15.88
CA LYS A 20 -34.96 43.30 15.76
C LYS A 20 -33.96 42.64 16.71
N LYS A 21 -34.39 41.53 17.32
CA LYS A 21 -33.52 40.71 18.17
C LYS A 21 -32.45 40.04 17.31
N CYS A 22 -31.18 40.30 17.60
CA CYS A 22 -30.07 39.72 16.85
C CYS A 22 -29.91 38.24 17.29
N PRO A 23 -29.84 37.27 16.37
CA PRO A 23 -29.55 35.89 16.74
C PRO A 23 -28.10 35.68 17.21
N GLY A 24 -27.25 36.72 17.13
CA GLY A 24 -25.83 36.63 17.38
C GLY A 24 -25.07 35.92 16.26
N PRO A 25 -23.73 35.84 16.34
CA PRO A 25 -22.94 35.05 15.42
C PRO A 25 -23.27 33.56 15.60
N LEU A 26 -23.69 32.91 14.52
CA LEU A 26 -23.87 31.45 14.52
C LEU A 26 -22.48 30.80 14.55
N GLN A 27 -22.11 30.21 15.68
CA GLN A 27 -20.91 29.38 15.79
C GLN A 27 -21.29 27.91 15.54
N GLY A 28 -20.79 27.36 14.43
CA GLY A 28 -21.00 25.97 14.05
C GLY A 28 -21.08 25.76 12.54
N THR A 29 -21.04 24.50 12.12
CA THR A 29 -21.09 24.10 10.71
C THR A 29 -22.51 24.32 10.15
N LEU A 30 -22.63 25.20 9.16
CA LEU A 30 -23.89 25.48 8.47
C LEU A 30 -23.85 24.78 7.11
N PHE A 31 -24.73 23.80 6.91
CA PHE A 31 -24.91 23.17 5.61
C PHE A 31 -25.85 24.03 4.77
N VAL A 32 -25.28 24.73 3.79
CA VAL A 32 -26.06 25.45 2.77
C VAL A 32 -26.27 24.48 1.62
N ASP A 33 -27.50 24.00 1.46
CA ASP A 33 -27.89 23.20 0.32
C ASP A 33 -27.84 24.06 -0.96
N MET A 34 -26.90 23.75 -1.84
CA MET A 34 -26.68 24.43 -3.12
C MET A 34 -27.24 23.62 -4.31
N SER A 35 -28.06 22.60 -4.04
CA SER A 35 -28.53 21.64 -5.05
C SER A 35 -29.62 22.18 -5.99
N GLU A 36 -30.10 23.41 -5.78
CA GLU A 36 -30.88 24.13 -6.80
C GLU A 36 -30.05 25.24 -7.46
N PRO A 37 -30.06 25.36 -8.80
CA PRO A 37 -29.57 26.56 -9.44
C PRO A 37 -30.49 27.72 -9.04
N VAL A 38 -29.95 28.65 -8.24
CA VAL A 38 -30.54 29.94 -7.91
C VAL A 38 -30.79 30.73 -9.20
N ARG A 39 -31.94 30.48 -9.83
CA ARG A 39 -32.56 31.41 -10.79
C ARG A 39 -33.29 32.47 -10.00
N LEU A 40 -32.54 33.43 -9.44
CA LEU A 40 -33.14 34.72 -9.14
C LEU A 40 -33.17 35.55 -10.42
N ARG A 41 -34.28 35.44 -11.14
CA ARG A 41 -34.83 36.59 -11.86
C ARG A 41 -36.29 36.79 -11.45
N VAL A 42 -36.44 37.82 -10.62
CA VAL A 42 -37.58 38.73 -10.48
C VAL A 42 -38.59 38.61 -11.64
N ALA A 43 -39.82 38.28 -11.27
CA ALA A 43 -41.05 38.73 -11.95
C ALA A 43 -42.14 38.74 -10.87
N ASP A 44 -42.32 39.86 -10.16
CA ASP A 44 -43.44 40.76 -10.44
C ASP A 44 -44.22 40.44 -11.72
N THR A 45 -45.43 39.90 -11.54
CA THR A 45 -46.52 40.08 -12.50
C THR A 45 -47.82 40.32 -11.74
N LYS A 46 -48.13 41.60 -11.55
CA LYS A 46 -49.49 42.08 -11.75
C LYS A 46 -49.77 42.14 -13.25
N THR A 47 -50.80 41.42 -13.67
CA THR A 47 -51.80 41.77 -14.69
C THR A 47 -51.45 42.82 -15.75
N GLY A 48 -51.55 42.47 -17.04
CA GLY A 48 -51.96 43.43 -18.07
C GLY A 48 -51.42 43.25 -19.49
N LYS A 49 -52.22 42.59 -20.34
CA LYS A 49 -52.51 42.90 -21.76
C LYS A 49 -51.39 43.44 -22.68
N GLY A 50 -51.06 42.61 -23.68
CA GLY A 50 -51.26 42.98 -25.10
C GLY A 50 -50.04 43.38 -25.94
N GLY A 51 -49.87 42.72 -27.09
CA GLY A 51 -49.48 43.41 -28.34
C GLY A 51 -48.14 43.05 -29.00
N ARG A 52 -48.23 42.22 -30.05
CA ARG A 52 -47.60 42.34 -31.40
C ARG A 52 -46.07 42.50 -31.58
N ARG A 53 -45.53 41.53 -32.35
CA ARG A 53 -44.66 41.63 -33.56
C ARG A 53 -43.34 42.40 -33.50
N ASN A 54 -42.21 41.69 -33.66
CA ASN A 54 -41.35 41.64 -34.87
C ASN A 54 -39.89 41.19 -34.55
N LYS A 55 -39.34 40.29 -35.39
CA LYS A 55 -37.89 40.13 -35.68
C LYS A 55 -37.39 41.36 -36.49
N PRO A 56 -36.09 41.67 -36.71
CA PRO A 56 -34.94 40.73 -36.82
C PRO A 56 -33.51 41.24 -36.40
N GLN A 57 -32.61 40.28 -36.13
CA GLN A 57 -31.17 40.16 -36.54
C GLN A 57 -30.06 41.25 -36.30
N PRO A 58 -28.75 40.87 -36.44
CA PRO A 58 -27.63 41.26 -35.58
C PRO A 58 -26.63 42.26 -36.21
N ILE A 59 -25.64 42.75 -35.44
CA ILE A 59 -24.49 43.49 -35.97
C ILE A 59 -23.17 43.03 -35.30
N LEU A 60 -22.25 42.59 -36.15
CA LEU A 60 -20.80 42.39 -35.98
C LEU A 60 -20.05 43.73 -36.09
N TYR A 61 -18.89 43.86 -35.42
CA TYR A 61 -17.61 44.48 -35.87
C TYR A 61 -16.57 44.14 -34.75
N ALA A 62 -15.45 43.41 -34.93
CA ALA A 62 -14.22 43.65 -35.72
C ALA A 62 -13.64 45.07 -35.48
N THR A 63 -12.38 45.38 -35.18
CA THR A 63 -11.07 44.69 -35.29
C THR A 63 -9.97 45.67 -34.82
N ASN A 64 -8.76 45.15 -34.51
CA ASN A 64 -7.40 45.73 -34.66
C ASN A 64 -6.71 46.48 -33.50
N GLY A 65 -5.51 45.96 -33.13
CA GLY A 65 -4.40 46.65 -32.45
C GLY A 65 -3.61 47.58 -33.40
N PRO A 66 -2.28 47.88 -33.22
CA PRO A 66 -1.24 47.12 -32.51
C PRO A 66 -0.20 47.98 -31.71
N ALA A 67 0.88 47.30 -31.30
CA ALA A 67 2.02 47.66 -30.43
C ALA A 67 2.98 48.78 -30.90
N ALA A 68 3.75 49.37 -29.97
CA ALA A 68 5.22 49.20 -29.83
C ALA A 68 5.94 50.33 -29.03
N ASN A 69 7.00 49.92 -28.32
CA ASN A 69 8.19 50.67 -27.84
C ASN A 69 8.04 51.66 -26.67
N ALA A 70 9.03 51.95 -25.82
CA ALA A 70 10.22 51.28 -25.27
C ALA A 70 10.83 52.27 -24.25
N SER A 71 11.29 51.77 -23.09
CA SER A 71 12.44 52.22 -22.27
C SER A 71 12.81 53.72 -22.19
N ALA A 72 12.48 54.34 -21.05
CA ALA A 72 13.19 55.41 -20.32
C ALA A 72 12.30 55.70 -19.10
N THR A 73 12.68 55.65 -17.83
CA THR A 73 13.90 56.13 -17.17
C THR A 73 13.85 55.55 -15.74
N MET A 74 14.82 54.71 -15.39
CA MET A 74 15.22 54.50 -14.00
C MET A 74 15.98 55.75 -13.56
N GLU A 75 15.43 56.52 -12.63
CA GLU A 75 16.09 57.47 -11.71
C GLU A 75 15.05 58.54 -11.35
N LEU A 76 14.28 58.34 -10.27
CA LEU A 76 13.84 59.44 -9.38
C LEU A 76 12.93 59.06 -8.19
N VAL A 77 12.66 57.79 -7.90
CA VAL A 77 11.99 57.45 -6.61
C VAL A 77 12.66 56.29 -5.88
N ALA A 78 13.99 56.29 -5.86
CA ALA A 78 14.82 55.52 -4.91
C ALA A 78 14.88 56.19 -3.52
N LYS A 79 13.87 56.99 -3.15
CA LYS A 79 13.79 57.74 -1.88
C LYS A 79 12.56 57.44 -1.02
N GLU A 80 11.76 56.43 -1.37
CA GLU A 80 10.65 55.93 -0.53
C GLU A 80 10.84 54.49 -0.02
N ALA A 81 12.01 53.89 -0.21
CA ALA A 81 12.31 52.52 0.23
C ALA A 81 12.81 52.42 1.70
N LYS A 82 12.29 53.25 2.61
CA LYS A 82 12.64 53.20 4.05
C LYS A 82 11.45 53.22 5.02
N SER A 83 10.24 52.93 4.54
CA SER A 83 9.05 52.84 5.40
C SER A 83 8.03 51.80 4.95
N ILE A 84 8.48 50.59 4.59
CA ILE A 84 7.61 49.42 4.35
C ILE A 84 8.17 48.17 5.07
N ASP A 85 8.82 48.35 6.23
CA ASP A 85 9.26 47.22 7.09
C ASP A 85 8.41 47.05 8.36
N ASN A 86 7.32 47.81 8.53
CA ASN A 86 6.48 47.74 9.74
C ASN A 86 4.99 47.53 9.49
N LEU A 87 4.57 47.13 8.28
CA LEU A 87 3.22 46.58 8.07
C LEU A 87 3.24 45.08 8.38
N ARG A 88 3.32 44.74 9.67
CA ARG A 88 2.81 43.45 10.13
C ARG A 88 1.30 43.48 9.94
N LEU A 89 0.84 42.93 8.83
CA LEU A 89 -0.55 42.53 8.66
C LEU A 89 -0.95 41.72 9.91
N PRO A 90 -2.09 42.03 10.57
CA PRO A 90 -2.61 41.16 11.60
C PRO A 90 -2.68 39.77 11.01
N THR A 91 -2.03 38.80 11.64
CA THR A 91 -2.21 37.37 11.37
C THR A 91 -3.67 37.07 11.67
N VAL A 92 -4.53 37.33 10.69
CA VAL A 92 -5.93 36.95 10.68
C VAL A 92 -5.91 35.45 10.85
N TYR A 93 -6.45 34.99 11.96
CA TYR A 93 -6.75 33.59 12.23
C TYR A 93 -7.37 32.97 10.98
N GLN A 94 -6.58 32.25 10.20
CA GLN A 94 -7.05 31.44 9.10
C GLN A 94 -7.56 30.14 9.75
N PRO A 95 -8.87 29.85 9.75
CA PRO A 95 -9.36 28.58 10.26
C PRO A 95 -8.69 27.46 9.45
N GLU A 96 -8.26 26.39 10.12
CA GLU A 96 -7.60 25.27 9.49
C GLU A 96 -8.48 24.68 8.38
N LYS A 97 -8.18 25.02 7.13
CA LYS A 97 -8.90 24.50 5.95
C LYS A 97 -8.77 22.98 5.79
N SER A 98 -7.88 22.35 6.55
CA SER A 98 -7.60 20.91 6.54
C SER A 98 -8.85 20.05 6.75
N GLY A 99 -9.75 20.46 7.65
CA GLY A 99 -10.96 19.70 7.98
C GLY A 99 -12.01 19.64 6.86
N ILE A 100 -12.17 20.74 6.10
CA ILE A 100 -13.16 20.82 5.02
C ILE A 100 -12.76 19.92 3.85
N PHE A 101 -11.48 19.93 3.48
CA PHE A 101 -10.98 19.06 2.41
C PHE A 101 -11.04 17.58 2.80
N GLN A 102 -10.76 17.23 4.05
CA GLN A 102 -10.86 15.86 4.53
C GLN A 102 -12.29 15.29 4.42
N GLN A 103 -13.30 16.10 4.75
CA GLN A 103 -14.70 15.70 4.60
C GLN A 103 -15.11 15.52 3.14
N LEU A 104 -14.61 16.38 2.24
CA LEU A 104 -14.84 16.25 0.81
C LEU A 104 -14.28 14.93 0.25
N TYR A 105 -13.02 14.61 0.54
CA TYR A 105 -12.38 13.38 0.05
C TYR A 105 -13.10 12.14 0.57
N LEU A 106 -13.49 12.16 1.85
CA LEU A 106 -14.23 11.07 2.47
C LEU A 106 -15.63 10.90 1.87
N ALA A 107 -16.37 12.00 1.66
CA ALA A 107 -17.71 11.94 1.07
C ALA A 107 -17.66 11.35 -0.34
N HIS A 108 -16.67 11.74 -1.14
CA HIS A 108 -16.45 11.16 -2.47
C HIS A 108 -16.11 9.68 -2.39
N PHE A 109 -15.21 9.29 -1.47
CA PHE A 109 -14.88 7.89 -1.24
C PHE A 109 -16.10 7.06 -0.83
N ILE A 110 -16.96 7.56 0.06
CA ILE A 110 -18.18 6.84 0.46
C ILE A 110 -19.16 6.75 -0.71
N SER A 111 -19.36 7.84 -1.45
CA SER A 111 -20.28 7.88 -2.60
C SER A 111 -19.86 6.95 -3.75
N SER A 112 -18.57 6.62 -3.85
CA SER A 112 -18.04 5.74 -4.90
C SER A 112 -18.05 4.26 -4.53
N HIS A 113 -18.44 3.91 -3.29
CA HIS A 113 -18.48 2.53 -2.81
C HIS A 113 -19.91 2.15 -2.44
N ASP A 114 -20.30 0.93 -2.79
CA ASP A 114 -21.62 0.41 -2.44
C ASP A 114 -21.65 0.01 -0.96
N THR A 115 -22.41 0.78 -0.16
CA THR A 115 -22.54 0.55 1.28
C THR A 115 -23.31 -0.72 1.63
N GLU A 116 -24.06 -1.32 0.69
CA GLU A 116 -24.74 -2.61 0.91
C GLU A 116 -23.73 -3.77 0.96
N TYR A 117 -22.69 -3.70 0.12
CA TYR A 117 -21.63 -4.72 0.08
C TYR A 117 -20.44 -4.39 1.00
N GLN A 118 -20.25 -3.12 1.34
CA GLN A 118 -19.16 -2.66 2.21
C GLN A 118 -19.67 -1.79 3.37
N PRO A 119 -20.36 -2.40 4.36
CA PRO A 119 -21.01 -1.67 5.45
C PRO A 119 -20.03 -1.01 6.43
N TRP A 120 -18.73 -1.25 6.30
CA TRP A 120 -17.69 -0.55 7.06
C TRP A 120 -17.41 0.86 6.52
N VAL A 121 -17.66 1.11 5.23
CA VAL A 121 -17.39 2.39 4.57
C VAL A 121 -18.28 3.50 5.15
N SER A 122 -19.53 3.19 5.45
CA SER A 122 -20.47 4.12 6.10
C SER A 122 -20.11 4.44 7.55
N LYS A 123 -19.21 3.68 8.18
CA LYS A 123 -18.72 3.91 9.55
C LYS A 123 -17.51 4.83 9.61
N LEU A 124 -16.85 5.10 8.48
CA LEU A 124 -15.65 5.94 8.41
C LEU A 124 -15.86 7.37 8.95
N PRO A 125 -16.99 8.07 8.64
CA PRO A 125 -17.25 9.39 9.22
C PRO A 125 -17.32 9.34 10.75
N HIS A 126 -17.88 8.27 11.30
CA HIS A 126 -17.99 8.07 12.74
C HIS A 126 -16.62 7.84 13.40
N ILE A 127 -15.72 7.12 12.73
CA ILE A 127 -14.34 6.91 13.21
C ILE A 127 -13.57 8.24 13.24
N LEU A 128 -13.79 9.10 12.25
CA LEU A 128 -13.21 10.44 12.19
C LEU A 128 -13.86 11.43 13.17
N SER A 129 -15.13 11.25 13.54
CA SER A 129 -15.80 12.12 14.52
C SER A 129 -15.52 11.73 15.98
N LEU A 130 -15.27 10.45 16.25
CA LEU A 130 -14.88 9.95 17.58
C LEU A 130 -13.45 10.35 17.98
N SER A 131 -12.63 10.71 17.01
CA SER A 131 -11.21 11.04 17.19
C SER A 131 -11.06 12.54 17.47
N ALA A 132 -11.29 12.94 18.72
CA ALA A 132 -11.09 14.32 19.17
C ALA A 132 -9.61 14.80 19.09
N SER A 133 -8.66 13.90 18.82
CA SER A 133 -7.26 14.22 18.54
C SER A 133 -6.84 13.68 17.16
N LEU A 134 -6.14 14.51 16.37
CA LEU A 134 -5.61 14.15 15.05
C LEU A 134 -4.51 13.07 15.10
N ASP A 135 -3.99 12.73 16.29
CA ASP A 135 -2.81 11.87 16.46
C ASP A 135 -3.12 10.37 16.48
N ARG A 136 -4.26 9.96 15.91
CA ARG A 136 -4.65 8.56 15.83
C ARG A 136 -4.27 7.94 14.48
N PRO A 137 -3.61 6.76 14.46
CA PRO A 137 -3.16 6.14 13.22
C PRO A 137 -4.30 5.86 12.23
N GLU A 138 -5.48 5.51 12.74
CA GLU A 138 -6.65 5.24 11.92
C GLU A 138 -7.11 6.50 11.15
N VAL A 139 -6.98 7.68 11.77
CA VAL A 139 -7.34 8.96 11.15
C VAL A 139 -6.40 9.29 10.00
N TYR A 140 -5.09 9.12 10.21
CA TYR A 140 -4.09 9.29 9.16
C TYR A 140 -4.28 8.32 8.00
N ALA A 141 -4.58 7.05 8.29
CA ALA A 141 -4.81 6.03 7.27
C ALA A 141 -6.06 6.32 6.43
N ILE A 142 -7.17 6.69 7.07
CA ILE A 142 -8.40 7.09 6.38
C ILE A 142 -8.14 8.33 5.51
N ARG A 143 -7.43 9.32 6.04
CA ARG A 143 -7.09 10.55 5.31
C ARG A 143 -6.19 10.28 4.10
N ALA A 144 -5.12 9.51 4.27
CA ALA A 144 -4.23 9.14 3.18
C ALA A 144 -4.97 8.37 2.07
N THR A 145 -5.80 7.39 2.45
CA THR A 145 -6.53 6.54 1.50
C THR A 145 -7.56 7.34 0.71
N THR A 146 -8.35 8.17 1.39
CA THR A 146 -9.38 9.01 0.74
C THR A 146 -8.75 10.09 -0.15
N MET A 147 -7.62 10.69 0.25
CA MET A 147 -6.86 11.64 -0.57
C MET A 147 -6.22 10.99 -1.79
N ALA A 148 -5.61 9.80 -1.64
CA ALA A 148 -5.01 9.07 -2.75
C ALA A 148 -6.09 8.65 -3.77
N PHE A 149 -7.24 8.17 -3.29
CA PHE A 149 -8.39 7.84 -4.12
C PHE A 149 -8.89 9.06 -4.89
N TYR A 150 -9.13 10.19 -4.20
CA TYR A 150 -9.63 11.40 -4.84
C TYR A 150 -8.62 11.99 -5.82
N GLY A 151 -7.34 12.05 -5.46
CA GLY A 151 -6.27 12.52 -6.35
C GLY A 151 -6.12 11.66 -7.59
N ARG A 152 -6.37 10.35 -7.51
CA ARG A 152 -6.45 9.49 -8.70
C ARG A 152 -7.70 9.81 -9.54
N LEU A 153 -8.85 10.01 -8.91
CA LEU A 153 -10.11 10.34 -9.59
C LEU A 153 -10.04 11.68 -10.36
N THR A 154 -9.34 12.67 -9.80
CA THR A 154 -9.17 14.00 -10.41
C THR A 154 -7.87 14.14 -11.21
N ALA A 155 -7.06 13.09 -11.31
CA ALA A 155 -5.72 13.11 -11.90
C ALA A 155 -4.79 14.19 -11.31
N ASP A 156 -4.92 14.47 -10.01
CA ASP A 156 -4.08 15.41 -9.26
C ASP A 156 -2.90 14.64 -8.61
N GLU A 157 -1.71 14.81 -9.16
CA GLU A 157 -0.49 14.16 -8.68
C GLU A 157 0.03 14.78 -7.37
N LEU A 158 -0.18 16.09 -7.16
CA LEU A 158 0.24 16.77 -5.93
C LEU A 158 -0.58 16.27 -4.74
N LEU A 159 -1.86 16.00 -4.95
CA LEU A 159 -2.73 15.43 -3.92
C LEU A 159 -2.34 13.98 -3.56
N GLN A 160 -1.84 13.20 -4.52
CA GLN A 160 -1.32 11.85 -4.28
C GLN A 160 0.03 11.87 -3.51
N ILE A 161 0.90 12.83 -3.83
CA ILE A 161 2.13 13.07 -3.05
C ILE A 161 1.78 13.46 -1.62
N GLU A 162 0.80 14.35 -1.45
CA GLU A 162 0.33 14.76 -0.13
C GLU A 162 -0.30 13.59 0.64
N ALA A 163 -1.09 12.74 -0.02
CA ALA A 163 -1.61 11.51 0.56
C ALA A 163 -0.50 10.59 1.11
N SER A 164 0.61 10.49 0.38
CA SER A 164 1.78 9.70 0.79
C SER A 164 2.46 10.26 2.05
N LYS A 165 2.43 11.59 2.25
CA LYS A 165 2.90 12.21 3.50
C LYS A 165 1.97 11.87 4.67
N TRP A 166 0.65 11.99 4.49
CA TRP A 166 -0.31 11.63 5.54
C TRP A 166 -0.24 10.14 5.90
N TYR A 167 0.03 9.27 4.93
CA TYR A 167 0.31 7.86 5.20
C TYR A 167 1.56 7.72 6.08
N SER A 168 2.65 8.40 5.72
CA SER A 168 3.90 8.38 6.48
C SER A 168 3.74 8.90 7.92
N GLU A 169 2.93 9.94 8.13
CA GLU A 169 2.58 10.44 9.47
C GLU A 169 1.71 9.44 10.23
N GLY A 170 0.79 8.75 9.56
CA GLY A 170 0.01 7.66 10.15
C GLY A 170 0.85 6.52 10.67
N LEU A 171 1.91 6.18 9.94
CA LEU A 171 2.86 5.16 10.40
C LEU A 171 3.67 5.63 11.60
N LYS A 172 4.04 6.91 11.66
CA LYS A 172 4.71 7.47 12.84
C LYS A 172 3.77 7.48 14.05
N ALA A 173 2.54 7.93 13.88
CA ALA A 173 1.52 7.96 14.93
C ALA A 173 1.18 6.54 15.41
N GLN A 174 1.08 5.57 14.50
CA GLN A 174 0.88 4.16 14.83
C GLN A 174 1.99 3.65 15.74
N ARG A 175 3.24 3.86 15.32
CA ARG A 175 4.44 3.48 16.09
C ARG A 175 4.50 4.14 17.47
N GLN A 176 4.01 5.36 17.60
CA GLN A 176 3.95 6.09 18.88
C GLN A 176 2.78 5.65 19.78
N SER A 177 1.66 5.25 19.17
CA SER A 177 0.45 4.79 19.88
C SER A 177 0.52 3.34 20.36
N LEU A 178 1.63 2.64 20.10
CA LEU A 178 1.88 1.26 20.49
C LEU A 178 2.77 1.19 21.76
N PRO A 179 2.22 1.40 22.98
CA PRO A 179 2.77 0.82 24.20
C PRO A 179 1.93 -0.37 24.68
N LEU A 180 2.58 -1.54 24.86
CA LEU A 180 2.15 -2.61 25.77
C LEU A 180 0.80 -3.31 25.51
N THR A 181 0.47 -3.69 24.26
CA THR A 181 -0.52 -4.76 24.03
C THR A 181 0.06 -5.84 23.14
N VAL A 182 0.42 -6.94 23.80
CA VAL A 182 0.45 -8.30 23.28
C VAL A 182 -0.75 -8.50 22.34
N ASN A 183 -0.47 -9.01 21.13
CA ASN A 183 -1.38 -9.40 20.04
C ASN A 183 -1.43 -8.47 18.81
N ASN A 184 -0.49 -8.73 17.90
CA ASN A 184 -0.71 -9.15 16.50
C ASN A 184 -1.31 -8.20 15.42
N HIS A 185 -0.62 -8.21 14.26
CA HIS A 185 -1.09 -8.03 12.87
C HIS A 185 -1.00 -6.65 12.17
N GLY A 186 0.05 -5.85 12.41
CA GLY A 186 0.27 -4.59 11.66
C GLY A 186 1.54 -4.48 10.80
N ASP A 187 2.65 -5.07 11.22
CA ASP A 187 3.98 -4.73 10.69
C ASP A 187 4.49 -5.63 9.54
N GLU A 188 3.69 -6.60 9.10
CA GLU A 188 4.11 -7.66 8.17
C GLU A 188 4.38 -7.16 6.72
N SER A 189 3.75 -6.06 6.27
CA SER A 189 3.78 -5.65 4.84
C SER A 189 5.10 -5.01 4.38
N TYR A 190 5.82 -4.27 5.24
CA TYR A 190 7.00 -3.50 4.84
C TYR A 190 8.25 -4.37 4.64
N THR A 191 8.44 -5.35 5.52
CA THR A 191 9.58 -6.28 5.46
C THR A 191 9.45 -7.23 4.28
N GLN A 192 8.23 -7.70 3.99
CA GLN A 192 7.92 -8.47 2.79
C GLN A 192 8.18 -7.69 1.51
N GLY A 193 7.69 -6.44 1.41
CA GLY A 193 7.92 -5.58 0.25
C GLY A 193 9.41 -5.32 0.03
N ALA A 194 10.17 -5.05 1.09
CA ALA A 194 11.60 -4.85 0.99
C ALA A 194 12.36 -6.13 0.63
N PHE A 195 11.92 -7.29 1.10
CA PHE A 195 12.46 -8.58 0.71
C PHE A 195 12.21 -8.87 -0.78
N ILE A 196 11.01 -8.59 -1.30
CA ILE A 196 10.70 -8.71 -2.73
C ILE A 196 11.57 -7.80 -3.58
N ILE A 197 11.74 -6.54 -3.18
CA ILE A 197 12.63 -5.59 -3.87
C ILE A 197 14.09 -6.08 -3.83
N ALA A 198 14.53 -6.64 -2.71
CA ALA A 198 15.87 -7.20 -2.57
C ALA A 198 16.09 -8.42 -3.50
N LEU A 199 15.12 -9.33 -3.58
CA LEU A 199 15.15 -10.47 -4.50
C LEU A 199 15.14 -10.03 -5.98
N THR A 200 14.36 -9.02 -6.34
CA THR A 200 14.29 -8.54 -7.74
C THR A 200 15.53 -7.76 -8.17
N ARG A 201 16.24 -7.15 -7.22
CA ARG A 201 17.47 -6.38 -7.49
C ARG A 201 18.75 -7.18 -7.29
N ASP A 202 18.67 -8.41 -6.79
CA ASP A 202 19.83 -9.19 -6.32
C ASP A 202 20.71 -8.41 -5.32
N VAL A 203 20.11 -7.56 -4.48
CA VAL A 203 20.83 -6.72 -3.51
C VAL A 203 20.22 -6.93 -2.12
N PRO A 204 21.02 -7.18 -1.06
CA PRO A 204 20.52 -7.24 0.30
C PRO A 204 19.68 -6.01 0.67
N SER A 205 18.56 -6.25 1.34
CA SER A 205 17.77 -5.16 1.90
C SER A 205 18.54 -4.45 3.00
N VAL A 206 18.33 -3.13 3.16
CA VAL A 206 18.89 -2.39 4.32
C VAL A 206 18.37 -2.98 5.64
N PHE A 207 17.18 -3.59 5.61
CA PHE A 207 16.58 -4.26 6.76
C PHE A 207 17.32 -5.55 7.15
N ALA A 208 18.18 -6.10 6.29
CA ALA A 208 19.02 -7.24 6.63
C ALA A 208 20.26 -6.86 7.47
N SER A 209 20.52 -5.56 7.67
CA SER A 209 21.70 -5.13 8.44
C SER A 209 21.53 -5.42 9.93
N GLU A 210 22.64 -5.69 10.61
CA GLU A 210 22.68 -5.97 12.05
C GLU A 210 21.94 -4.91 12.87
N ARG A 211 22.11 -3.64 12.53
CA ARG A 211 21.44 -2.53 13.22
C ARG A 211 19.91 -2.64 13.14
N TRP A 212 19.38 -3.04 11.99
CA TRP A 212 17.94 -3.21 11.80
C TRP A 212 17.42 -4.49 12.46
N CYS A 213 18.23 -5.55 12.48
CA CYS A 213 17.88 -6.79 13.16
C CYS A 213 18.08 -6.72 14.69
N THR A 214 18.68 -5.68 15.27
CA THR A 214 18.99 -5.65 16.72
C THR A 214 18.37 -4.47 17.45
N VAL A 215 18.51 -3.26 16.91
CA VAL A 215 18.11 -2.02 17.61
C VAL A 215 16.61 -1.96 17.92
N PRO A 216 15.69 -2.32 16.99
CA PRO A 216 14.26 -2.31 17.29
C PRO A 216 13.86 -3.27 18.41
N PHE A 217 14.65 -4.33 18.63
CA PHE A 217 14.36 -5.42 19.56
C PHE A 217 15.08 -5.30 20.91
N LEU A 218 15.66 -4.13 21.21
CA LEU A 218 16.30 -3.87 22.50
C LEU A 218 15.29 -3.77 23.65
N LEU A 219 14.06 -3.31 23.36
CA LEU A 219 12.99 -3.15 24.35
C LEU A 219 12.03 -4.34 24.37
N HIS A 220 11.83 -4.97 23.21
CA HIS A 220 10.93 -6.10 23.04
C HIS A 220 11.67 -7.24 22.32
N PRO A 221 11.69 -8.46 22.91
CA PRO A 221 12.37 -9.58 22.28
C PRO A 221 11.69 -9.94 20.96
N LYS A 222 12.49 -10.43 20.01
CA LYS A 222 12.00 -10.90 18.72
C LYS A 222 10.96 -12.00 18.90
N THR A 223 9.88 -11.89 18.13
CA THR A 223 8.96 -13.01 17.94
C THR A 223 9.59 -14.07 17.02
N PRO A 224 9.03 -15.29 16.99
CA PRO A 224 9.41 -16.31 16.01
C PRO A 224 9.32 -15.82 14.57
N TYR A 225 8.33 -14.97 14.26
CA TYR A 225 8.15 -14.39 12.94
C TYR A 225 9.24 -13.39 12.60
N ASP A 226 9.64 -12.53 13.54
CA ASP A 226 10.74 -11.59 13.33
C ASP A 226 12.05 -12.33 13.01
N ARG A 227 12.34 -13.40 13.75
CA ARG A 227 13.50 -14.27 13.48
C ARG A 227 13.43 -14.90 12.09
N LEU A 228 12.25 -15.36 11.66
CA LEU A 228 12.06 -15.91 10.32
C LEU A 228 12.31 -14.83 9.25
N VAL A 229 11.75 -13.63 9.43
CA VAL A 229 11.93 -12.51 8.50
C VAL A 229 13.41 -12.11 8.41
N ASP A 230 14.15 -12.07 9.51
CA ASP A 230 15.59 -11.77 9.50
C ASP A 230 16.39 -12.78 8.68
N LEU A 231 16.05 -14.07 8.77
CA LEU A 231 16.67 -15.12 7.96
C LEU A 231 16.31 -14.96 6.47
N LEU A 232 15.05 -14.65 6.17
CA LEU A 232 14.61 -14.39 4.80
C LEU A 232 15.31 -13.17 4.19
N LEU A 233 15.47 -12.08 4.95
CA LEU A 233 16.14 -10.86 4.49
C LEU A 233 17.62 -11.06 4.14
N GLN A 234 18.27 -12.13 4.64
CA GLN A 234 19.65 -12.48 4.29
C GLN A 234 19.77 -13.19 2.94
N LEU A 235 18.72 -13.92 2.50
CA LEU A 235 18.74 -14.70 1.26
C LEU A 235 19.17 -13.93 0.00
N PRO A 236 18.73 -12.68 -0.24
CA PRO A 236 19.13 -11.93 -1.43
C PRO A 236 20.64 -11.68 -1.50
N GLY A 237 21.34 -11.68 -0.37
CA GLY A 237 22.80 -11.52 -0.33
C GLY A 237 23.59 -12.65 -0.97
N TYR A 238 22.97 -13.82 -1.16
CA TYR A 238 23.61 -14.95 -1.83
C TYR A 238 23.43 -14.94 -3.36
N LEU A 239 22.49 -14.13 -3.89
CA LEU A 239 22.18 -14.07 -5.32
C LEU A 239 23.35 -13.52 -6.16
N PRO A 240 24.06 -12.45 -5.74
CA PRO A 240 25.27 -12.00 -6.44
C PRO A 240 26.35 -13.08 -6.56
N ILE A 241 26.56 -13.86 -5.49
CA ILE A 241 27.55 -14.95 -5.48
C ILE A 241 27.14 -16.03 -6.48
N ARG A 242 25.86 -16.43 -6.46
CA ARG A 242 25.29 -17.39 -7.43
C ARG A 242 25.43 -16.90 -8.88
N ASN A 243 25.15 -15.62 -9.13
CA ASN A 243 25.22 -15.05 -10.46
C ASN A 243 26.67 -14.97 -10.96
N ALA A 244 27.61 -14.55 -10.09
CA ALA A 244 29.04 -14.51 -10.40
C ALA A 244 29.62 -15.90 -10.67
N MET A 245 29.23 -16.91 -9.86
CA MET A 245 29.57 -18.30 -10.07
C MET A 245 29.14 -18.77 -11.47
N ARG A 246 27.88 -18.54 -11.85
CA ARG A 246 27.37 -18.92 -13.18
C ARG A 246 28.11 -18.21 -14.31
N SER A 247 28.39 -16.91 -14.19
CA SER A 247 29.10 -16.18 -15.23
C SER A 247 30.52 -16.68 -15.46
N LEU A 248 31.19 -17.17 -14.40
CA LEU A 248 32.58 -17.63 -14.46
C LEU A 248 32.70 -19.11 -14.85
N GLN A 249 31.58 -19.83 -14.98
CA GLN A 249 31.60 -21.29 -15.18
C GLN A 249 32.40 -21.71 -16.42
N LYS A 250 32.32 -20.93 -17.51
CA LYS A 250 33.06 -21.17 -18.76
C LYS A 250 34.44 -20.52 -18.77
N ASP A 251 34.57 -19.31 -18.21
CA ASP A 251 35.77 -18.47 -18.32
C ASP A 251 36.85 -18.83 -17.28
N ASP A 252 36.44 -19.17 -16.05
CA ASP A 252 37.34 -19.48 -14.94
C ASP A 252 36.68 -20.55 -14.04
N PRO A 253 36.79 -21.84 -14.41
CA PRO A 253 36.14 -22.93 -13.68
C PRO A 253 36.67 -23.08 -12.25
N VAL A 254 37.92 -22.69 -11.98
CA VAL A 254 38.51 -22.78 -10.64
C VAL A 254 37.88 -21.75 -9.72
N LYS A 255 37.74 -20.50 -10.19
CA LYS A 255 37.07 -19.44 -9.43
C LYS A 255 35.57 -19.69 -9.30
N SER A 256 34.93 -20.22 -10.35
CA SER A 256 33.55 -20.67 -10.30
C SER A 256 33.34 -21.73 -9.21
N ASP A 257 34.20 -22.75 -9.14
CA ASP A 257 34.13 -23.79 -8.12
C ASP A 257 34.36 -23.24 -6.70
N ALA A 258 35.30 -22.29 -6.52
CA ALA A 258 35.50 -21.63 -5.24
C ALA A 258 34.25 -20.85 -4.79
N LEU A 259 33.58 -20.15 -5.70
CA LEU A 259 32.31 -19.47 -5.43
C LEU A 259 31.18 -20.46 -5.15
N ALA A 260 31.12 -21.59 -5.84
CA ALA A 260 30.15 -22.64 -5.60
C ALA A 260 30.28 -23.23 -4.18
N ARG A 261 31.51 -23.50 -3.73
CA ARG A 261 31.79 -23.94 -2.36
C ARG A 261 31.42 -22.87 -1.33
N CYS A 262 31.76 -21.62 -1.58
CA CYS A 262 31.40 -20.49 -0.72
C CYS A 262 29.87 -20.37 -0.58
N LEU A 263 29.15 -20.34 -1.71
CA LEU A 263 27.69 -20.29 -1.76
C LEU A 263 27.06 -21.47 -1.02
N THR A 264 27.57 -22.68 -1.25
CA THR A 264 27.08 -23.91 -0.62
C THR A 264 27.20 -23.83 0.90
N ASN A 265 28.37 -23.46 1.42
CA ASN A 265 28.60 -23.37 2.86
C ASN A 265 27.71 -22.30 3.51
N SER A 266 27.60 -21.12 2.89
CA SER A 266 26.78 -20.03 3.43
C SER A 266 25.28 -20.35 3.42
N VAL A 267 24.78 -20.96 2.34
CA VAL A 267 23.36 -21.30 2.22
C VAL A 267 23.00 -22.50 3.09
N GLN A 268 23.90 -23.49 3.24
CA GLN A 268 23.71 -24.59 4.19
C GLN A 268 23.65 -24.08 5.64
N HIS A 269 24.48 -23.10 6.00
CA HIS A 269 24.41 -22.47 7.30
C HIS A 269 23.05 -21.79 7.53
N LEU A 270 22.56 -21.04 6.54
CA LEU A 270 21.23 -20.42 6.63
C LEU A 270 20.10 -21.46 6.74
N LEU A 271 20.17 -22.55 5.97
CA LEU A 271 19.19 -23.65 6.08
C LEU A 271 19.20 -24.26 7.48
N SER A 272 20.37 -24.48 8.07
CA SER A 272 20.47 -24.96 9.45
C SER A 272 19.79 -23.99 10.43
N GLN A 273 19.95 -22.68 10.25
CA GLN A 273 19.29 -21.68 11.11
C GLN A 273 17.76 -21.67 10.91
N LEU A 274 17.28 -21.87 9.68
CA LEU A 274 15.86 -22.01 9.38
C LEU A 274 15.30 -23.30 10.01
N ASP A 275 16.01 -24.40 9.89
CA ASP A 275 15.63 -25.69 10.47
C ASP A 275 15.61 -25.60 12.00
N ASP A 276 16.62 -24.99 12.64
CA ASP A 276 16.67 -24.79 14.09
C ASP A 276 15.50 -23.94 14.58
N LEU A 277 15.21 -22.83 13.89
CA LEU A 277 14.05 -21.98 14.19
C LEU A 277 12.74 -22.77 14.03
N TRP A 278 12.63 -23.56 12.96
CA TRP A 278 11.45 -24.36 12.70
C TRP A 278 11.25 -25.42 13.77
N GLN A 279 12.27 -26.19 14.13
CA GLN A 279 12.17 -27.21 15.18
C GLN A 279 11.81 -26.62 16.55
N GLU A 280 12.33 -25.43 16.88
CA GLU A 280 12.02 -24.72 18.13
C GLU A 280 10.54 -24.31 18.21
N GLN A 281 9.94 -23.90 17.08
CA GLN A 281 8.66 -23.19 17.05
C GLN A 281 7.50 -24.02 16.47
N MET A 282 7.80 -25.02 15.65
CA MET A 282 6.82 -25.83 14.92
C MET A 282 5.78 -26.50 15.83
N PRO A 283 6.10 -27.11 16.98
CA PRO A 283 5.07 -27.74 17.83
C PRO A 283 3.97 -26.78 18.29
N GLN A 284 4.29 -25.48 18.39
CA GLN A 284 3.34 -24.44 18.81
C GLN A 284 2.62 -23.81 17.62
N ILE A 285 3.33 -23.59 16.51
CA ILE A 285 2.77 -22.92 15.33
C ILE A 285 1.97 -23.92 14.48
N ASP A 286 2.47 -25.12 14.23
CA ASP A 286 1.88 -26.02 13.26
C ASP A 286 2.18 -27.50 13.57
N PRO A 287 1.50 -28.09 14.57
CA PRO A 287 1.77 -29.44 15.05
C PRO A 287 1.61 -30.53 13.98
N ASP A 288 0.77 -30.28 12.97
CA ASP A 288 0.49 -31.23 11.90
C ASP A 288 1.40 -31.05 10.68
N TYR A 289 2.33 -30.10 10.69
CA TYR A 289 3.16 -29.76 9.54
C TYR A 289 3.88 -30.99 8.95
N ASP A 290 4.59 -31.77 9.77
CA ASP A 290 5.34 -32.93 9.28
C ASP A 290 4.45 -33.99 8.63
N VAL A 291 3.23 -34.18 9.17
CA VAL A 291 2.26 -35.13 8.63
C VAL A 291 1.80 -34.64 7.24
N ARG A 292 1.46 -33.36 7.12
CA ARG A 292 1.06 -32.77 5.84
C ARG A 292 2.21 -32.76 4.84
N PHE A 293 3.41 -32.40 5.27
CA PHE A 293 4.61 -32.35 4.43
C PHE A 293 4.98 -33.73 3.87
N LYS A 294 4.89 -34.79 4.69
CA LYS A 294 5.09 -36.18 4.25
C LYS A 294 4.02 -36.63 3.24
N ALA A 295 2.75 -36.27 3.47
CA ALA A 295 1.67 -36.58 2.55
C ALA A 295 1.86 -35.89 1.19
N LEU A 296 2.25 -34.60 1.22
CA LEU A 296 2.57 -33.83 0.02
C LEU A 296 3.76 -34.41 -0.72
N SER A 297 4.86 -34.73 -0.02
CA SER A 297 6.06 -35.33 -0.59
C SER A 297 5.74 -36.62 -1.37
N SER A 298 4.96 -37.50 -0.75
CA SER A 298 4.53 -38.77 -1.37
C SER A 298 3.65 -38.55 -2.61
N HIS A 299 2.87 -37.46 -2.63
CA HIS A 299 1.97 -37.14 -3.74
C HIS A 299 2.70 -36.49 -4.93
N VAL A 300 3.54 -35.48 -4.68
CA VAL A 300 4.13 -34.64 -5.74
C VAL A 300 5.37 -35.25 -6.38
N LEU A 301 6.10 -36.10 -5.64
CA LEU A 301 7.25 -36.83 -6.16
C LEU A 301 6.85 -38.13 -6.87
N ASN A 302 5.59 -38.56 -6.75
CA ASN A 302 5.09 -39.74 -7.45
C ASN A 302 4.59 -39.36 -8.87
N PRO A 303 5.17 -39.93 -9.94
CA PRO A 303 4.80 -39.62 -11.32
C PRO A 303 3.32 -39.88 -11.64
N HIS A 304 2.68 -40.84 -10.96
CA HIS A 304 1.30 -41.22 -11.23
C HIS A 304 0.27 -40.24 -10.66
N THR A 305 0.64 -39.48 -9.63
CA THR A 305 -0.26 -38.56 -8.91
C THR A 305 0.13 -37.09 -9.08
N SER A 306 1.28 -36.79 -9.68
CA SER A 306 1.79 -35.42 -9.86
C SER A 306 0.81 -34.46 -10.57
N ASN A 307 -0.05 -34.99 -11.45
CA ASN A 307 -1.06 -34.23 -12.19
C ASN A 307 -2.43 -34.14 -11.50
N GLN A 308 -2.60 -34.77 -10.33
CA GLN A 308 -3.85 -34.72 -9.57
C GLN A 308 -3.88 -33.47 -8.66
N PRO A 309 -5.07 -32.99 -8.27
CA PRO A 309 -5.19 -31.92 -7.27
C PRO A 309 -4.43 -32.29 -6.00
N LEU A 310 -3.83 -31.29 -5.35
CA LEU A 310 -3.14 -31.53 -4.08
C LEU A 310 -4.09 -32.19 -3.08
N PRO A 311 -3.61 -33.17 -2.30
CA PRO A 311 -4.45 -33.87 -1.35
C PRO A 311 -5.02 -32.89 -0.32
N TYR A 312 -6.28 -33.12 0.06
CA TYR A 312 -6.85 -32.46 1.24
C TYR A 312 -6.10 -32.98 2.46
N THR A 313 -5.17 -32.17 2.95
CA THR A 313 -4.44 -32.41 4.18
C THR A 313 -5.23 -31.88 5.38
N THR A 314 -4.79 -32.20 6.60
CA THR A 314 -5.36 -31.60 7.81
C THR A 314 -5.38 -30.07 7.67
N PRO A 315 -6.49 -29.40 8.03
CA PRO A 315 -6.57 -27.95 7.88
C PRO A 315 -5.63 -27.26 8.86
N PHE A 316 -5.07 -26.11 8.45
CA PHE A 316 -4.34 -25.26 9.37
C PHE A 316 -5.26 -24.75 10.48
N GLN A 317 -4.71 -24.61 11.69
CA GLN A 317 -5.50 -24.15 12.83
C GLN A 317 -6.00 -22.71 12.65
N ASN A 318 -5.20 -21.84 12.01
CA ASN A 318 -5.55 -20.47 11.70
C ASN A 318 -4.74 -19.94 10.50
N SER A 319 -5.09 -18.75 9.98
CA SER A 319 -4.43 -18.11 8.84
C SER A 319 -2.96 -17.75 9.14
N THR A 320 -2.64 -17.34 10.36
CA THR A 320 -1.27 -16.98 10.76
C THR A 320 -0.33 -18.18 10.66
N ASN A 321 -0.77 -19.36 11.10
CA ASN A 321 0.02 -20.59 11.02
C ASN A 321 0.25 -21.00 9.56
N ALA A 322 -0.80 -20.95 8.73
CA ALA A 322 -0.70 -21.22 7.30
C ALA A 322 0.28 -20.27 6.58
N TYR A 323 0.23 -18.99 6.95
CA TYR A 323 1.11 -17.97 6.41
C TYR A 323 2.56 -18.15 6.88
N PHE A 324 2.78 -18.39 8.18
CA PHE A 324 4.11 -18.65 8.75
C PHE A 324 4.78 -19.86 8.08
N ALA A 325 4.05 -20.99 7.94
CA ALA A 325 4.53 -22.16 7.23
C ALA A 325 4.93 -21.83 5.78
N SER A 326 4.11 -21.05 5.07
CA SER A 326 4.41 -20.66 3.69
C SER A 326 5.66 -19.78 3.55
N MET A 327 5.96 -18.95 4.55
CA MET A 327 7.16 -18.10 4.57
C MET A 327 8.41 -18.92 4.86
N TYR A 328 8.31 -19.89 5.77
CA TYR A 328 9.36 -20.89 5.99
C TYR A 328 9.65 -21.70 4.71
N ASP A 329 8.60 -22.19 4.04
CA ASP A 329 8.72 -22.90 2.77
C ASP A 329 9.31 -22.02 1.66
N ALA A 330 8.95 -20.73 1.61
CA ALA A 330 9.52 -19.77 0.67
C ALA A 330 11.03 -19.59 0.86
N GLY A 331 11.49 -19.49 2.11
CA GLY A 331 12.92 -19.44 2.43
C GLY A 331 13.65 -20.69 1.96
N ASN A 332 13.06 -21.87 2.20
CA ASN A 332 13.58 -23.15 1.72
C ASN A 332 13.68 -23.21 0.19
N ILE A 333 12.66 -22.79 -0.56
CA ILE A 333 12.70 -22.79 -2.03
C ILE A 333 13.87 -21.96 -2.56
N ILE A 334 14.10 -20.75 -2.01
CA ILE A 334 15.19 -19.87 -2.46
C ILE A 334 16.54 -20.49 -2.12
N ALA A 335 16.73 -20.94 -0.88
CA ALA A 335 17.98 -21.55 -0.42
C ALA A 335 18.30 -22.84 -1.20
N LEU A 336 17.35 -23.75 -1.34
CA LEU A 336 17.49 -24.97 -2.14
C LEU A 336 17.76 -24.65 -3.62
N GLY A 337 17.17 -23.57 -4.16
CA GLY A 337 17.48 -23.10 -5.51
C GLY A 337 18.93 -22.64 -5.69
N CYS A 338 19.50 -21.99 -4.68
CA CYS A 338 20.93 -21.66 -4.65
C CYS A 338 21.81 -22.92 -4.57
N LEU A 339 21.45 -23.90 -3.75
CA LEU A 339 22.17 -25.18 -3.66
C LEU A 339 22.07 -26.00 -4.95
N ALA A 340 20.89 -26.04 -5.58
CA ALA A 340 20.70 -26.68 -6.87
C ALA A 340 21.59 -26.05 -7.95
N ALA A 341 21.82 -24.74 -7.88
CA ALA A 341 22.70 -24.04 -8.82
C ALA A 341 24.19 -24.35 -8.61
N ALA A 342 24.60 -24.62 -7.36
CA ALA A 342 26.00 -24.88 -7.00
C ALA A 342 26.38 -26.38 -7.01
N SER A 343 25.39 -27.27 -7.02
CA SER A 343 25.62 -28.71 -6.88
C SER A 343 25.72 -29.44 -8.23
N PRO A 344 26.60 -30.46 -8.33
CA PRO A 344 26.61 -31.37 -9.48
C PRO A 344 25.39 -32.29 -9.54
N THR A 345 24.66 -32.45 -8.43
CA THR A 345 23.45 -33.30 -8.31
C THR A 345 22.22 -32.46 -7.98
N PRO A 346 21.78 -31.56 -8.88
CA PRO A 346 20.72 -30.59 -8.60
C PRO A 346 19.36 -31.21 -8.30
N GLN A 347 19.14 -32.46 -8.72
CA GLN A 347 17.83 -33.12 -8.63
C GLN A 347 17.36 -33.27 -7.18
N ILE A 348 18.25 -33.62 -6.25
CA ILE A 348 17.89 -33.79 -4.82
C ILE A 348 17.30 -32.50 -4.24
N TYR A 349 17.87 -31.35 -4.62
CA TYR A 349 17.37 -30.05 -4.17
C TYR A 349 16.08 -29.66 -4.89
N LYS A 350 15.98 -29.95 -6.20
CA LYS A 350 14.76 -29.71 -6.98
C LYS A 350 13.56 -30.50 -6.44
N ASP A 351 13.76 -31.75 -6.07
CA ASP A 351 12.70 -32.58 -5.47
C ASP A 351 12.19 -31.95 -4.16
N LYS A 352 13.10 -31.50 -3.29
CA LYS A 352 12.72 -30.77 -2.07
C LYS A 352 11.98 -29.46 -2.38
N MET A 353 12.43 -28.69 -3.36
CA MET A 353 11.75 -27.45 -3.78
C MET A 353 10.31 -27.72 -4.25
N ILE A 354 10.07 -28.83 -4.96
CA ILE A 354 8.74 -29.23 -5.40
C ILE A 354 7.83 -29.47 -4.18
N VAL A 355 8.32 -30.16 -3.15
CA VAL A 355 7.52 -30.41 -1.93
C VAL A 355 7.20 -29.12 -1.18
N HIS A 356 8.18 -28.23 -0.98
CA HIS A 356 7.93 -26.91 -0.36
C HIS A 356 6.96 -26.07 -1.20
N GLY A 357 7.07 -26.11 -2.54
CA GLY A 357 6.12 -25.41 -3.43
C GLY A 357 4.69 -25.94 -3.30
N ALA A 358 4.53 -27.25 -3.12
CA ALA A 358 3.23 -27.85 -2.85
C ALA A 358 2.67 -27.45 -1.48
N SER A 359 3.53 -27.34 -0.46
CA SER A 359 3.16 -26.86 0.88
C SER A 359 2.64 -25.42 0.85
N ILE A 360 3.33 -24.51 0.14
CA ILE A 360 2.84 -23.13 -0.06
C ILE A 360 1.47 -23.09 -0.74
N LEU A 361 1.26 -23.91 -1.76
CA LEU A 361 -0.03 -23.97 -2.45
C LEU A 361 -1.14 -24.56 -1.58
N ASN A 362 -0.80 -25.45 -0.66
CA ASN A 362 -1.72 -25.93 0.36
C ASN A 362 -2.12 -24.80 1.32
N SER A 363 -1.16 -24.00 1.81
CA SER A 363 -1.44 -22.78 2.59
C SER A 363 -2.31 -21.78 1.83
N ALA A 364 -2.09 -21.62 0.53
CA ALA A 364 -2.92 -20.77 -0.33
C ALA A 364 -4.36 -21.32 -0.46
N GLY A 365 -4.50 -22.63 -0.67
CA GLY A 365 -5.80 -23.31 -0.72
C GLY A 365 -6.59 -23.17 0.58
N TYR A 366 -5.90 -23.25 1.74
CA TYR A 366 -6.51 -22.96 3.03
C TYR A 366 -7.11 -21.55 3.08
N HIS A 367 -6.32 -20.53 2.75
CA HIS A 367 -6.82 -19.15 2.73
C HIS A 367 -7.98 -18.95 1.76
N GLN A 368 -7.98 -19.64 0.62
CA GLN A 368 -9.09 -19.61 -0.32
C GLN A 368 -10.37 -20.24 0.27
N SER A 369 -10.24 -21.34 1.01
CA SER A 369 -11.38 -22.01 1.68
C SER A 369 -11.99 -21.19 2.82
N GLN A 370 -11.19 -20.33 3.46
CA GLN A 370 -11.64 -19.38 4.49
C GLN A 370 -12.36 -18.15 3.89
N GLY A 371 -12.47 -18.05 2.56
CA GLY A 371 -13.24 -17.02 1.86
C GLY A 371 -12.39 -15.93 1.20
N CYS A 372 -12.97 -15.29 0.18
CA CYS A 372 -12.31 -14.41 -0.79
C CYS A 372 -11.74 -13.11 -0.20
N TYR A 373 -11.98 -12.81 1.08
CA TYR A 373 -11.71 -11.49 1.69
C TYR A 373 -10.92 -11.57 3.00
N ASN A 374 -10.35 -12.72 3.35
CA ASN A 374 -9.40 -12.72 4.47
C ASN A 374 -8.11 -11.98 4.08
N GLY A 375 -7.58 -11.21 5.04
CA GLY A 375 -6.30 -10.52 4.88
C GLY A 375 -5.15 -11.49 4.59
N GLY A 376 -5.24 -12.74 5.07
CA GLY A 376 -4.20 -13.75 4.88
C GLY A 376 -3.91 -14.08 3.41
N SER A 377 -4.93 -14.06 2.52
CA SER A 377 -4.69 -14.27 1.08
C SER A 377 -3.80 -13.18 0.44
N PHE A 378 -3.80 -11.95 0.96
CA PHE A 378 -2.88 -10.91 0.49
C PHE A 378 -1.45 -11.23 0.91
N SER A 379 -1.24 -11.64 2.16
CA SER A 379 0.07 -12.07 2.67
C SER A 379 0.61 -13.28 1.89
N MET A 380 -0.27 -14.13 1.36
CA MET A 380 0.09 -15.27 0.52
C MET A 380 0.52 -14.91 -0.92
N ILE A 381 0.33 -13.68 -1.40
CA ILE A 381 0.73 -13.30 -2.77
C ILE A 381 2.21 -13.56 -2.98
N PHE A 382 3.05 -13.21 -2.02
CA PHE A 382 4.49 -13.35 -2.14
C PHE A 382 4.95 -14.83 -2.20
N PRO A 383 4.61 -15.69 -1.22
CA PRO A 383 4.97 -17.11 -1.29
C PRO A 383 4.46 -17.79 -2.57
N VAL A 384 3.22 -17.50 -3.00
CA VAL A 384 2.66 -18.11 -4.21
C VAL A 384 3.39 -17.62 -5.46
N LYS A 385 3.75 -16.33 -5.54
CA LYS A 385 4.61 -15.82 -6.62
C LYS A 385 5.94 -16.55 -6.66
N LEU A 386 6.59 -16.80 -5.50
CA LEU A 386 7.83 -17.58 -5.50
C LEU A 386 7.64 -18.98 -6.09
N VAL A 387 6.50 -19.66 -5.86
CA VAL A 387 6.23 -20.95 -6.50
C VAL A 387 6.13 -20.81 -8.02
N CYS A 388 5.42 -19.80 -8.53
CA CYS A 388 5.37 -19.52 -9.97
C CYS A 388 6.76 -19.36 -10.59
N LEU A 389 7.65 -18.73 -9.84
CA LEU A 389 8.94 -18.25 -10.30
C LEU A 389 10.05 -19.30 -10.16
N LEU A 390 10.07 -20.04 -9.05
CA LEU A 390 11.20 -20.87 -8.66
C LEU A 390 10.91 -22.37 -8.65
N SER A 391 9.65 -22.79 -8.73
CA SER A 391 9.33 -24.21 -8.69
C SER A 391 9.88 -24.95 -9.92
N PRO A 392 10.62 -26.06 -9.74
CA PRO A 392 11.06 -26.90 -10.84
C PRO A 392 9.90 -27.61 -11.57
N SER A 393 8.72 -27.70 -10.95
CA SER A 393 7.53 -28.36 -11.51
C SER A 393 6.66 -27.36 -12.26
N GLU A 394 6.46 -27.59 -13.55
CA GLU A 394 5.54 -26.80 -14.39
C GLU A 394 4.09 -26.87 -13.91
N ALA A 395 3.64 -28.04 -13.44
CA ALA A 395 2.30 -28.21 -12.89
C ALA A 395 2.07 -27.31 -11.65
N LEU A 396 3.05 -27.22 -10.75
CA LEU A 396 2.96 -26.34 -9.58
C LEU A 396 3.01 -24.86 -9.98
N ARG A 397 3.84 -24.49 -10.98
CA ARG A 397 3.87 -23.11 -11.50
C ARG A 397 2.52 -22.70 -12.09
N ALA A 398 1.91 -23.57 -12.89
CA ALA A 398 0.60 -23.34 -13.47
C ALA A 398 -0.50 -23.23 -12.40
N MET A 399 -0.46 -24.08 -11.36
CA MET A 399 -1.39 -24.01 -10.23
C MET A 399 -1.24 -22.70 -9.45
N ALA A 400 -0.01 -22.28 -9.16
CA ALA A 400 0.30 -21.03 -8.48
C ALA A 400 -0.20 -19.81 -9.28
N GLN A 401 0.06 -19.78 -10.59
CA GLN A 401 -0.40 -18.73 -11.49
C GLN A 401 -1.93 -18.66 -11.53
N LYS A 402 -2.61 -19.81 -11.58
CA LYS A 402 -4.07 -19.87 -11.52
C LYS A 402 -4.61 -19.30 -10.21
N SER A 403 -4.05 -19.68 -9.07
CA SER A 403 -4.46 -19.15 -7.75
C SER A 403 -4.32 -17.64 -7.69
N LEU A 404 -3.18 -17.13 -8.18
CA LEU A 404 -2.93 -15.70 -8.32
C LEU A 404 -3.98 -15.02 -9.22
N LEU A 405 -4.24 -15.50 -10.43
CA LEU A 405 -5.25 -14.90 -11.33
C LEU A 405 -6.65 -14.86 -10.71
N ILE A 406 -7.04 -15.92 -9.99
CA ILE A 406 -8.32 -15.97 -9.27
C ILE A 406 -8.36 -14.87 -8.19
N TRP A 407 -7.28 -14.70 -7.43
CA TRP A 407 -7.21 -13.64 -6.42
C TRP A 407 -7.15 -12.24 -7.03
N GLY A 408 -6.42 -12.05 -8.13
CA GLY A 408 -6.28 -10.76 -8.82
C GLY A 408 -7.60 -10.28 -9.43
N SER A 409 -8.27 -11.17 -10.18
CA SER A 409 -9.57 -10.86 -10.83
C SER A 409 -10.69 -10.62 -9.81
N GLY A 410 -10.72 -11.40 -8.72
CA GLY A 410 -11.71 -11.22 -7.65
C GLY A 410 -11.50 -10.00 -6.76
N ARG A 411 -10.33 -9.34 -6.82
CA ARG A 411 -9.93 -8.27 -5.88
C ARG A 411 -9.50 -6.96 -6.53
N GLY A 412 -9.47 -6.87 -7.86
CA GLY A 412 -8.97 -5.68 -8.57
C GLY A 412 -7.47 -5.45 -8.39
N LEU A 413 -6.71 -6.53 -8.17
CA LEU A 413 -5.26 -6.49 -7.93
C LEU A 413 -4.47 -7.09 -9.09
N LEU A 414 -5.05 -7.10 -10.30
CA LEU A 414 -4.41 -7.70 -11.47
C LEU A 414 -2.98 -7.18 -11.63
N ASP A 415 -2.76 -5.87 -11.46
CA ASP A 415 -1.42 -5.24 -11.53
C ASP A 415 -0.42 -5.77 -10.49
N ILE A 416 -0.89 -6.10 -9.28
CA ILE A 416 -0.02 -6.63 -8.20
C ILE A 416 0.22 -8.11 -8.41
N VAL A 417 -0.70 -8.82 -9.04
CA VAL A 417 -0.69 -10.26 -9.20
C VAL A 417 -0.05 -10.68 -10.52
N GLU A 418 0.06 -9.77 -11.47
CA GLU A 418 0.85 -9.94 -12.68
C GLU A 418 2.27 -10.41 -12.32
N ILE A 419 2.63 -11.52 -12.95
CA ILE A 419 3.96 -12.09 -12.85
C ILE A 419 4.76 -11.39 -13.93
N GLY A 420 5.34 -10.24 -13.61
CA GLY A 420 6.37 -9.66 -14.47
C GLY A 420 7.51 -10.66 -14.62
N GLU A 421 8.10 -10.75 -15.82
CA GLU A 421 9.32 -11.53 -16.04
C GLU A 421 10.37 -11.10 -15.01
N PRO A 422 10.78 -11.98 -14.09
CA PRO A 422 11.76 -11.59 -13.09
C PRO A 422 13.11 -11.49 -13.76
N SER A 423 13.75 -10.32 -13.66
CA SER A 423 15.13 -10.07 -14.08
C SER A 423 16.13 -11.10 -13.51
N PHE A 424 15.81 -11.73 -12.37
CA PHE A 424 16.64 -12.73 -11.70
C PHE A 424 16.44 -14.18 -12.19
N LEU A 425 15.41 -14.45 -13.01
CA LEU A 425 15.08 -15.79 -13.51
C LEU A 425 15.32 -15.97 -15.01
N ASP A 426 15.24 -14.89 -15.79
CA ASP A 426 15.39 -14.93 -17.24
C ASP A 426 16.86 -14.92 -17.74
N ARG A 427 17.82 -15.31 -16.89
CA ARG A 427 19.18 -15.63 -17.34
C ARG A 427 19.41 -17.12 -17.54
N SER A 428 18.34 -17.89 -17.68
CA SER A 428 18.36 -19.35 -17.86
C SER A 428 18.35 -19.81 -19.32
N HIS A 429 18.47 -18.89 -20.28
CA HIS A 429 18.82 -19.19 -21.67
C HIS A 429 20.18 -18.58 -22.04
N GLY A 430 21.26 -19.34 -21.79
CA GLY A 430 22.63 -19.05 -22.21
C GLY A 430 23.57 -20.23 -22.00
#